data_AF-A0A2R7JHE1-F1
#
_entry.id   AF-A0A2R7JHE1-F1
#
_cell.length_a   1.000
_cell.length_b   1.000
_cell.length_c   1.000
_cell.angle_alpha   90.00
_cell.angle_beta   90.00
_cell.angle_gamma   90.00
#
_symmetry.space_group_name_H-M   'P 1'
#
loop_
_entity.id
_entity.type
_entity.pdbx_description
1 polymer ?
#
loop_
_entity_poly.entity_id
_entity_poly.type
_entity_poly.pdbx_seq_one_letter_code
_entity_poly.pdbx_strand_id
1 'polypeptide(L)'
;PRTDRDFAGRYRIVYFGYTFCPDVCPTDVQTIGAGLRAFEAQDSARAAKVVPIFVTVDPKRDTPAVLKAFVSAFHPRMVGLTGTPQAIAATAKAYGIYAEAEKPNAEGGYLVAHSRFAYLMDPAGKPVALLPQDKTPKDVAAELDRWVR
;
A
#
# COMPACT_ATOMS: atom_id res chain seq x y z
N PRO A 1 15.82 -0.28 -11.00
CA PRO A 1 14.58 0.46 -10.63
C PRO A 1 13.40 -0.49 -10.82
N ARG A 2 12.40 -0.48 -9.92
CA ARG A 2 11.21 -1.34 -10.05
C ARG A 2 10.14 -0.65 -10.90
N THR A 3 9.34 -1.43 -11.62
CA THR A 3 8.19 -0.96 -12.41
C THR A 3 6.99 -1.88 -12.21
N ASP A 4 5.82 -1.44 -12.70
CA ASP A 4 4.59 -2.26 -12.70
C ASP A 4 4.80 -3.66 -13.32
N ARG A 5 5.68 -3.75 -14.33
CA ARG A 5 6.00 -5.00 -15.03
C ARG A 5 6.67 -6.04 -14.16
N ASP A 6 7.35 -5.64 -13.08
CA ASP A 6 7.98 -6.58 -12.15
C ASP A 6 6.96 -7.40 -11.35
N PHE A 7 5.69 -6.98 -11.41
CA PHE A 7 4.56 -7.61 -10.73
C PHE A 7 3.49 -8.10 -11.72
N ALA A 8 3.79 -8.09 -13.03
CA ALA A 8 2.87 -8.56 -14.05
C ALA A 8 2.47 -10.02 -13.80
N GLY A 9 1.23 -10.37 -14.16
CA GLY A 9 0.69 -11.70 -13.90
C GLY A 9 0.25 -11.94 -12.45
N ARG A 10 0.38 -10.93 -11.56
CA ARG A 10 -0.04 -11.01 -10.16
C ARG A 10 -1.07 -9.94 -9.83
N TYR A 11 -1.98 -10.28 -8.92
CA TYR A 11 -2.83 -9.28 -8.29
C TYR A 11 -1.97 -8.40 -7.38
N ARG A 12 -2.23 -7.10 -7.35
CA ARG A 12 -1.51 -6.17 -6.48
C ARG A 12 -2.48 -5.39 -5.62
N ILE A 13 -2.20 -5.37 -4.32
CA ILE A 13 -2.82 -4.36 -3.44
C ILE A 13 -1.88 -3.16 -3.46
N VAL A 14 -2.34 -1.99 -3.86
CA VAL A 14 -1.52 -0.77 -3.89
C VAL A 14 -2.12 0.25 -2.95
N TYR A 15 -1.34 0.64 -1.94
CA TYR A 15 -1.72 1.66 -0.96
C TYR A 15 -0.62 2.72 -0.85
N PHE A 16 -1.03 3.99 -0.75
CA PHE A 16 -0.14 5.14 -0.65
C PHE A 16 -0.17 5.68 0.78
N GLY A 17 1.00 5.90 1.37
CA GLY A 17 1.12 6.42 2.74
C GLY A 17 2.55 6.83 3.07
N TYR A 18 2.87 7.04 4.33
CA TYR A 18 4.24 7.32 4.77
C TYR A 18 4.48 6.77 6.18
N THR A 19 5.72 6.40 6.50
CA THR A 19 5.99 5.66 7.76
C THR A 19 5.91 6.51 9.02
N PHE A 20 5.95 7.84 8.87
CA PHE A 20 5.86 8.81 9.98
C PHE A 20 4.43 9.26 10.27
N CYS A 21 3.42 8.64 9.64
CA CYS A 21 2.02 8.92 9.95
C CYS A 21 1.68 8.38 11.35
N PRO A 22 1.20 9.21 12.28
CA PRO A 22 1.09 8.84 13.69
C PRO A 22 -0.06 7.87 14.00
N ASP A 23 -1.01 7.65 13.08
CA ASP A 23 -2.24 6.91 13.39
C ASP A 23 -2.77 6.10 12.20
N VAL A 24 -3.11 6.82 11.14
CA VAL A 24 -3.94 6.30 10.05
C VAL A 24 -3.23 5.27 9.16
N CYS A 25 -2.02 5.58 8.67
CA CYS A 25 -1.33 4.67 7.75
C CYS A 25 -0.97 3.33 8.41
N PRO A 26 -0.43 3.28 9.64
CA PRO A 26 -0.19 2.02 10.34
C PRO A 26 -1.47 1.18 10.48
N THR A 27 -2.60 1.80 10.83
CA THR A 27 -3.89 1.12 10.97
C THR A 27 -4.38 0.53 9.64
N ASP A 28 -4.38 1.32 8.56
CA ASP A 28 -4.83 0.86 7.23
C ASP A 28 -3.93 -0.30 6.72
N VAL A 29 -2.61 -0.16 6.84
CA VAL A 29 -1.65 -1.18 6.39
C VAL A 29 -1.74 -2.45 7.24
N GLN A 30 -2.01 -2.32 8.54
CA GLN A 30 -2.32 -3.45 9.42
C GLN A 30 -3.59 -4.17 8.98
N THR A 31 -4.66 -3.45 8.68
CA THR A 31 -5.92 -4.02 8.19
C THR A 31 -5.71 -4.76 6.86
N ILE A 32 -4.96 -4.18 5.93
CA ILE A 32 -4.59 -4.82 4.66
C ILE A 32 -3.80 -6.12 4.90
N GLY A 33 -2.74 -6.05 5.71
CA GLY A 33 -1.88 -7.20 6.01
C GLY A 33 -2.62 -8.33 6.73
N ALA A 34 -3.47 -8.00 7.70
CA ALA A 34 -4.31 -8.96 8.39
C ALA A 34 -5.39 -9.56 7.48
N GLY A 35 -5.98 -8.76 6.58
CA GLY A 35 -6.97 -9.23 5.62
C GLY A 35 -6.37 -10.20 4.61
N LEU A 36 -5.15 -9.91 4.13
CA LEU A 36 -4.43 -10.85 3.28
C LEU A 36 -4.11 -12.16 4.02
N ARG A 37 -3.68 -12.11 5.29
CA ARG A 37 -3.50 -13.32 6.12
C ARG A 37 -4.80 -14.12 6.28
N ALA A 38 -5.92 -13.44 6.50
CA ALA A 38 -7.22 -14.11 6.61
C ALA A 38 -7.61 -14.79 5.29
N PHE A 39 -7.32 -14.17 4.14
CA PHE A 39 -7.52 -14.79 2.83
C PHE A 39 -6.55 -15.95 2.58
N GLU A 40 -5.28 -15.85 3.00
CA GLU A 40 -4.31 -16.95 2.95
C GLU A 40 -4.77 -18.19 3.74
N ALA A 41 -5.39 -17.98 4.90
CA ALA A 41 -5.94 -19.05 5.72
C ALA A 41 -7.16 -19.73 5.08
N GLN A 42 -7.88 -19.03 4.20
CA GLN A 42 -9.02 -19.57 3.45
C GLN A 42 -8.58 -20.30 2.18
N ASP A 43 -7.69 -19.70 1.39
CA ASP A 43 -7.16 -20.26 0.15
C ASP A 43 -5.74 -19.74 -0.11
N SER A 44 -4.75 -20.50 0.36
CA SER A 44 -3.34 -20.15 0.23
C SER A 44 -2.86 -20.10 -1.22
N ALA A 45 -3.44 -20.92 -2.10
CA ALA A 45 -3.06 -21.00 -3.51
C ALA A 45 -3.48 -19.75 -4.28
N ARG A 46 -4.71 -19.26 -4.05
CA ARG A 46 -5.18 -17.99 -4.61
C ARG A 46 -4.49 -16.80 -3.95
N ALA A 47 -4.33 -16.81 -2.64
CA ALA A 47 -3.64 -15.74 -1.93
C ALA A 47 -2.18 -15.58 -2.38
N ALA A 48 -1.49 -16.65 -2.75
CA ALA A 48 -0.12 -16.63 -3.29
C ALA A 48 0.02 -15.78 -4.58
N LYS A 49 -1.08 -15.49 -5.28
CA LYS A 49 -1.12 -14.63 -6.48
C LYS A 49 -1.15 -13.14 -6.15
N VAL A 50 -1.32 -12.75 -4.90
CA VAL A 50 -1.46 -11.36 -4.45
C VAL A 50 -0.12 -10.81 -3.92
N VAL A 51 0.25 -9.60 -4.31
CA VAL A 51 1.40 -8.86 -3.76
C VAL A 51 0.91 -7.56 -3.15
N PRO A 52 1.01 -7.37 -1.82
CA PRO A 52 0.73 -6.07 -1.23
C PRO A 52 1.91 -5.11 -1.40
N ILE A 53 1.62 -3.89 -1.84
CA ILE A 53 2.58 -2.85 -2.18
C ILE A 53 2.19 -1.57 -1.44
N PHE A 54 3.13 -1.06 -0.66
CA PHE A 54 3.06 0.24 -0.01
C PHE A 54 3.95 1.22 -0.78
N VAL A 55 3.38 2.31 -1.29
CA VAL A 55 4.10 3.36 -2.00
C VAL A 55 4.19 4.58 -1.10
N THR A 56 5.41 5.04 -0.81
CA THR A 56 5.55 6.24 0.02
C THR A 56 5.12 7.50 -0.72
N VAL A 57 4.45 8.41 0.00
CA VAL A 57 4.21 9.80 -0.41
C VAL A 57 5.25 10.76 0.17
N ASP A 58 6.20 10.26 0.97
CA ASP A 58 7.24 11.04 1.63
C ASP A 58 8.65 10.45 1.45
N PRO A 59 9.24 10.59 0.26
CA PRO A 59 10.57 10.06 -0.03
C PRO A 59 11.70 10.72 0.78
N LYS A 60 11.45 11.87 1.43
CA LYS A 60 12.49 12.56 2.21
C LYS A 60 12.81 11.80 3.50
N ARG A 61 11.81 11.15 4.10
CA ARG A 61 11.96 10.38 5.34
C ARG A 61 11.91 8.87 5.11
N ASP A 62 11.19 8.42 4.10
CA ASP A 62 10.97 7.00 3.82
C ASP A 62 12.04 6.42 2.90
N THR A 63 13.21 6.15 3.47
CA THR A 63 14.29 5.43 2.80
C THR A 63 13.94 3.95 2.57
N PRO A 64 14.62 3.23 1.65
CA PRO A 64 14.37 1.80 1.45
C PRO A 64 14.52 0.97 2.73
N ALA A 65 15.46 1.33 3.62
CA ALA A 65 15.66 0.62 4.88
C ALA A 65 14.50 0.84 5.86
N VAL A 66 14.04 2.09 5.99
CA VAL A 66 12.89 2.46 6.83
C VAL A 66 11.62 1.77 6.34
N LEU A 67 11.36 1.84 5.02
CA LEU A 67 10.20 1.19 4.43
C LEU A 67 10.24 -0.33 4.60
N LYS A 68 11.40 -0.96 4.39
CA LYS A 68 11.53 -2.41 4.59
C LYS A 68 11.19 -2.80 6.03
N ALA A 69 11.71 -2.07 7.02
CA ALA A 69 11.41 -2.32 8.43
C ALA A 69 9.91 -2.16 8.71
N PHE A 70 9.31 -1.07 8.23
CA PHE A 70 7.90 -0.77 8.39
C PHE A 70 7.00 -1.86 7.79
N VAL A 71 7.11 -2.14 6.49
CA VAL A 71 6.20 -3.07 5.80
C VAL A 71 6.35 -4.52 6.29
N SER A 72 7.54 -4.91 6.73
CA SER A 72 7.80 -6.27 7.23
C SER A 72 7.05 -6.58 8.53
N ALA A 73 6.70 -5.55 9.31
CA ALA A 73 5.87 -5.71 10.50
C ALA A 73 4.42 -6.11 10.17
N PHE A 74 3.93 -5.74 8.98
CA PHE A 74 2.53 -5.95 8.61
C PHE A 74 2.30 -7.21 7.81
N HIS A 75 3.19 -7.58 6.87
CA HIS A 75 3.06 -8.83 6.12
C HIS A 75 4.39 -9.23 5.45
N PRO A 76 4.81 -10.52 5.49
CA PRO A 76 6.10 -10.95 4.93
C PRO A 76 6.21 -10.75 3.40
N ARG A 77 5.09 -10.70 2.70
CA ARG A 77 5.02 -10.43 1.25
C ARG A 77 4.88 -8.95 0.89
N MET A 78 4.81 -8.03 1.86
CA MET A 78 4.59 -6.61 1.58
C MET A 78 5.85 -5.93 1.08
N VAL A 79 5.70 -5.20 -0.03
CA VAL A 79 6.79 -4.49 -0.69
C VAL A 79 6.63 -3.00 -0.42
N GLY A 80 7.65 -2.38 0.17
CA GLY A 80 7.74 -0.92 0.30
C GLY A 80 8.45 -0.32 -0.91
N LEU A 81 7.86 0.69 -1.55
CA LEU A 81 8.42 1.41 -2.68
C LEU A 81 8.64 2.88 -2.34
N THR A 82 9.83 3.37 -2.70
CA THR A 82 10.23 4.79 -2.66
C THR A 82 11.01 5.13 -3.93
N GLY A 83 11.31 6.41 -4.12
CA GLY A 83 12.01 6.89 -5.31
C GLY A 83 12.25 8.39 -5.26
N THR A 84 12.49 8.98 -6.43
CA THR A 84 12.61 10.43 -6.52
C THR A 84 11.25 11.08 -6.28
N PRO A 85 11.20 12.33 -5.77
CA PRO A 85 9.94 13.06 -5.62
C PRO A 85 9.12 13.13 -6.91
N GLN A 86 9.80 13.24 -8.06
CA GLN A 86 9.17 13.25 -9.38
C GLN A 86 8.52 11.90 -9.73
N ALA A 87 9.20 10.78 -9.46
CA ALA A 87 8.65 9.45 -9.70
C ALA A 87 7.43 9.17 -8.80
N ILE A 88 7.48 9.59 -7.54
CA ILE A 88 6.37 9.45 -6.61
C ILE A 88 5.19 10.32 -7.03
N ALA A 89 5.41 11.60 -7.37
CA ALA A 89 4.36 12.48 -7.84
C ALA A 89 3.70 11.95 -9.12
N ALA A 90 4.48 11.43 -10.07
CA ALA A 90 3.96 10.81 -11.29
C ALA A 90 3.12 9.55 -10.99
N THR A 91 3.57 8.72 -10.06
CA THR A 91 2.86 7.51 -9.63
C THR A 91 1.56 7.87 -8.90
N ALA A 92 1.61 8.77 -7.93
CA ALA A 92 0.45 9.26 -7.20
C ALA A 92 -0.61 9.83 -8.17
N LYS A 93 -0.18 10.67 -9.13
CA LYS A 93 -1.06 11.20 -10.18
C LYS A 93 -1.71 10.10 -11.02
N ALA A 94 -0.96 9.07 -11.43
CA ALA A 94 -1.48 7.96 -12.22
C ALA A 94 -2.57 7.15 -11.49
N TYR A 95 -2.52 7.13 -10.16
CA TYR A 95 -3.51 6.48 -9.29
C TYR A 95 -4.58 7.46 -8.77
N GLY A 96 -4.54 8.75 -9.14
CA GLY A 96 -5.48 9.75 -8.62
C GLY A 96 -5.29 10.07 -7.12
N ILE A 97 -4.09 9.84 -6.59
CA ILE A 97 -3.74 10.09 -5.19
C ILE A 97 -3.29 11.54 -5.03
N TYR A 98 -3.97 12.28 -4.18
CA TYR A 98 -3.49 13.56 -3.68
C TYR A 98 -2.50 13.33 -2.54
N ALA A 99 -1.42 14.10 -2.49
CA ALA A 99 -0.45 14.10 -1.40
C ALA A 99 0.20 15.48 -1.28
N GLU A 100 0.16 16.08 -0.09
CA GLU A 100 0.76 17.37 0.20
C GLU A 100 1.38 17.39 1.59
N ALA A 101 2.65 17.80 1.68
CA ALA A 101 3.33 17.96 2.96
C ALA A 101 2.86 19.24 3.63
N GLU A 102 2.45 19.13 4.89
CA GLU A 102 2.07 20.27 5.72
C GLU A 102 3.31 21.08 6.15
N LYS A 103 3.05 22.30 6.66
CA LYS A 103 4.12 23.12 7.22
C LYS A 103 4.74 22.41 8.44
N PRO A 104 6.08 22.40 8.57
CA PRO A 104 6.71 21.88 9.78
C PRO A 104 6.26 22.60 11.05
N ASN A 105 6.12 21.85 12.13
CA ASN A 105 5.93 22.39 13.47
C ASN A 105 7.23 23.02 14.00
N ALA A 106 7.20 23.57 15.22
CA ALA A 106 8.36 24.24 15.84
C ALA A 106 9.58 23.31 16.02
N GLU A 107 9.36 21.99 16.05
CA GLU A 107 10.40 20.96 16.21
C GLU A 107 10.87 20.39 14.85
N GLY A 108 10.35 20.91 13.73
CA GLY A 108 10.69 20.47 12.37
C GLY A 108 9.95 19.22 11.90
N GLY A 109 9.04 18.67 12.71
CA GLY A 109 8.16 17.57 12.32
C GLY A 109 7.00 18.04 11.43
N TYR A 110 6.59 17.23 10.46
CA TYR A 110 5.46 17.54 9.57
C TYR A 110 4.64 16.30 9.23
N LEU A 111 3.38 16.53 8.91
CA LEU A 111 2.46 15.52 8.38
C LEU A 111 2.36 15.66 6.86
N VAL A 112 1.88 14.60 6.23
CA VAL A 112 1.52 14.62 4.80
C VAL A 112 0.05 14.29 4.70
N ALA A 113 -0.77 15.24 4.24
CA ALA A 113 -2.15 14.99 3.90
C ALA A 113 -2.20 14.19 2.59
N HIS A 114 -2.87 13.03 2.57
CA HIS A 114 -2.98 12.23 1.35
C HIS A 114 -4.28 11.42 1.26
N SER A 115 -4.63 11.02 0.04
CA SER A 115 -5.73 10.09 -0.21
C SER A 115 -5.40 8.68 0.33
N ARG A 116 -6.40 7.99 0.88
CA ARG A 116 -6.23 6.71 1.60
C ARG A 116 -6.80 5.48 0.87
N PHE A 117 -6.89 5.53 -0.45
CA PHE A 117 -7.44 4.41 -1.21
C PHE A 117 -6.44 3.25 -1.31
N ALA A 118 -6.87 2.03 -0.96
CA ALA A 118 -6.17 0.80 -1.32
C ALA A 118 -6.79 0.21 -2.59
N TYR A 119 -6.02 0.15 -3.68
CA TYR A 119 -6.48 -0.44 -4.94
C TYR A 119 -6.14 -1.92 -4.99
N LEU A 120 -7.08 -2.74 -5.47
CA LEU A 120 -6.77 -4.07 -5.98
C LEU A 120 -6.61 -3.97 -7.50
N MET A 121 -5.41 -4.27 -7.97
CA MET A 121 -5.07 -4.37 -9.39
C MET A 121 -5.09 -5.83 -9.82
N ASP A 122 -5.66 -6.10 -11.00
CA ASP A 122 -5.65 -7.43 -11.60
C ASP A 122 -4.27 -7.80 -12.18
N PRO A 123 -4.07 -9.04 -12.68
CA PRO A 123 -2.82 -9.45 -13.31
C PRO A 123 -2.40 -8.64 -14.55
N ALA A 124 -3.33 -7.92 -15.19
CA ALA A 124 -3.10 -7.09 -16.37
C ALA A 124 -2.77 -5.62 -16.03
N GLY A 125 -2.85 -5.22 -14.76
CA GLY A 125 -2.56 -3.84 -14.32
C GLY A 125 -3.77 -2.93 -14.30
N LYS A 126 -4.99 -3.47 -14.35
CA LYS A 126 -6.22 -2.69 -14.26
C LYS A 126 -6.76 -2.69 -12.83
N PRO A 127 -7.23 -1.54 -12.31
CA PRO A 127 -7.93 -1.52 -11.03
C PRO A 127 -9.26 -2.26 -11.14
N VAL A 128 -9.51 -3.19 -10.23
CA VAL A 128 -10.75 -3.99 -10.19
C VAL A 128 -11.58 -3.75 -8.94
N ALA A 129 -10.97 -3.28 -7.84
CA ALA A 129 -11.68 -2.94 -6.62
C ALA A 129 -10.92 -1.90 -5.79
N LEU A 130 -11.66 -1.22 -4.92
CA LEU A 130 -11.10 -0.57 -3.73
C LEU A 130 -11.26 -1.53 -2.55
N LEU A 131 -10.20 -1.73 -1.79
CA LEU A 131 -10.28 -2.54 -0.57
C LEU A 131 -10.83 -1.69 0.57
N PRO A 132 -11.61 -2.29 1.49
CA PRO A 132 -12.13 -1.59 2.66
C PRO A 132 -11.09 -1.55 3.79
N GLN A 133 -9.92 -0.93 3.55
CA GLN A 133 -8.83 -0.88 4.53
C GLN A 133 -9.18 -0.09 5.80
N ASP A 134 -10.18 0.77 5.72
CA ASP A 134 -10.74 1.58 6.79
C ASP A 134 -11.79 0.85 7.63
N LYS A 135 -12.13 -0.41 7.28
CA LYS A 135 -13.09 -1.25 8.01
C LYS A 135 -12.38 -2.35 8.80
N THR A 136 -12.52 -3.61 8.39
CA THR A 136 -11.98 -4.76 9.10
C THR A 136 -11.15 -5.67 8.19
N PRO A 137 -10.22 -6.45 8.76
CA PRO A 137 -9.48 -7.46 8.00
C PRO A 137 -10.39 -8.47 7.29
N LYS A 138 -11.56 -8.78 7.87
CA LYS A 138 -12.54 -9.69 7.28
C LYS A 138 -13.14 -9.11 6.01
N ASP A 139 -13.43 -7.82 5.99
CA ASP A 139 -13.97 -7.15 4.80
C ASP A 139 -12.92 -7.11 3.67
N VAL A 140 -11.65 -6.88 4.01
CA VAL A 140 -10.55 -6.97 3.04
C VAL A 140 -10.43 -8.38 2.47
N ALA A 141 -10.48 -9.42 3.32
CA ALA A 141 -10.42 -10.81 2.87
C ALA A 141 -11.60 -11.18 1.96
N ALA A 142 -12.81 -10.71 2.28
CA ALA A 142 -13.99 -10.94 1.46
C ALA A 142 -13.87 -10.28 0.08
N GLU A 143 -13.30 -9.07 0.00
CA GLU A 143 -13.07 -8.39 -1.28
C GLU A 143 -11.99 -9.12 -2.09
N LEU A 144 -10.92 -9.62 -1.46
CA LEU A 144 -9.93 -10.46 -2.13
C LEU A 144 -10.55 -11.76 -2.65
N ASP A 145 -11.40 -12.42 -1.86
CA ASP A 145 -12.07 -13.65 -2.27
C ASP A 145 -12.99 -13.43 -3.48
N ARG A 146 -13.63 -12.25 -3.57
CA ARG A 146 -14.47 -11.90 -4.70
C ARG A 146 -13.70 -11.76 -6.02
N TRP A 147 -12.50 -11.20 -5.99
CA TRP A 147 -11.80 -10.75 -7.20
C TRP A 147 -10.60 -11.58 -7.61
N VAL A 148 -9.90 -12.19 -6.64
CA VAL A 148 -8.70 -12.99 -6.92
C VAL A 148 -9.13 -14.34 -7.47
N ARG A 149 -8.76 -14.69 -8.70
CA ARG A 149 -9.08 -15.97 -9.35
C ARG A 149 -7.83 -16.81 -9.54
#